data_AF-A0A093ZY59-F1
#
_entry.id   AF-A0A093ZY59-F1
#
_cell.length_a   1.000
_cell.length_b   1.000
_cell.length_c   1.000
_cell.angle_alpha   90.00
_cell.angle_beta   90.00
_cell.angle_gamma   90.00
#
_symmetry.space_group_name_H-M   'P 1'
#
loop_
_entity.id
_entity.type
_entity.pdbx_description
1 polymer ?
#
loop_
_entity_poly.entity_id
_entity_poly.type
_entity_poly.pdbx_seq_one_letter_code
_entity_poly.pdbx_strand_id
1 'polypeptide(L)'
;MAEALAESLQKVHIGSTAGSRDDAWIDGILDQQGPRKRVKQHPDDLKRELSRKFLTPSTSFSTEWLNKLQQRWDCPTDYTDLFKIAPTQTRTITRFTREGLEGRVTGYKEVTVPANSATAKNSTSLLR
;
A
#
# COMPACT_ATOMS: atom_id res chain seq x y z
N MET A 1 36.23 28.41 28.77
CA MET A 1 35.02 29.06 29.34
C MET A 1 35.29 30.48 29.81
N ALA A 2 36.29 30.74 30.66
CA ALA A 2 36.58 32.10 31.15
C ALA A 2 36.88 33.10 30.00
N GLU A 3 37.68 32.72 29.01
CA GLU A 3 38.04 33.60 27.87
C GLU A 3 36.83 34.00 27.01
N ALA A 4 35.97 33.05 26.65
CA ALA A 4 34.74 33.34 25.88
C ALA A 4 33.79 34.29 26.64
N LEU A 5 33.77 34.23 27.97
CA LEU A 5 32.98 35.15 28.80
C LEU A 5 33.62 36.55 28.82
N ALA A 6 34.95 36.64 28.91
CA ALA A 6 35.69 37.91 28.80
C ALA A 6 35.51 38.57 27.43
N GLU A 7 35.61 37.83 26.32
CA GLU A 7 35.32 38.33 24.96
C GLU A 7 33.88 38.86 24.86
N SER A 8 32.91 38.13 25.43
CA SER A 8 31.50 38.55 25.40
C SER A 8 31.27 39.85 26.17
N LEU A 9 31.91 40.03 27.33
CA LEU A 9 31.81 41.26 28.13
C LEU A 9 32.51 42.44 27.45
N GLN A 10 33.69 42.21 26.86
CA GLN A 10 34.43 43.24 26.14
C GLN A 10 33.65 43.73 24.90
N LYS A 11 32.98 42.81 24.19
CA LYS A 11 32.11 43.13 23.04
C LYS A 11 30.88 43.95 23.44
N VAL A 12 30.29 43.69 24.61
CA VAL A 12 29.17 44.49 25.15
C VAL A 12 29.65 45.86 25.64
N HIS A 13 30.83 45.95 26.25
CA HIS A 13 31.34 47.21 26.81
C HIS A 13 31.57 48.30 25.74
N ILE A 14 32.05 47.91 24.54
CA ILE A 14 32.27 48.82 23.40
C ILE A 14 30.96 49.46 22.90
N GLY A 15 29.80 48.81 23.11
CA GLY A 15 28.49 49.33 22.70
C GLY A 15 27.89 50.39 23.63
N SER A 16 28.49 50.64 24.81
CA SER A 16 27.88 51.49 25.85
C SER A 16 28.47 52.89 25.98
N THR A 17 29.58 53.21 25.31
CA THR A 17 30.33 54.47 25.50
C THR A 17 30.31 55.40 24.29
N ALA A 18 29.65 55.03 23.19
CA ALA A 18 29.46 55.87 22.01
C ALA A 18 28.03 56.44 21.97
N GLY A 19 27.87 57.69 22.40
CA GLY A 19 26.57 58.36 22.44
C GLY A 19 26.08 58.83 21.06
N SER A 20 24.98 58.24 20.59
CA SER A 20 24.03 58.75 19.58
C SER A 20 24.54 59.03 18.16
N ARG A 21 24.31 58.06 17.26
CA ARG A 21 23.39 58.18 16.09
C ARG A 21 23.57 56.99 15.16
N ASP A 22 22.63 56.06 15.23
CA ASP A 22 22.13 55.27 14.08
C ASP A 22 20.96 54.41 14.60
N ASP A 23 19.82 55.05 14.86
CA ASP A 23 18.59 54.37 15.31
C ASP A 23 17.98 53.48 14.20
N ALA A 24 18.59 53.42 13.02
CA ALA A 24 18.18 52.60 11.87
C ALA A 24 18.05 51.09 12.18
N TRP A 25 18.76 50.57 13.19
CA TRP A 25 18.57 49.18 13.65
C TRP A 25 17.25 48.97 14.40
N ILE A 26 16.71 50.04 15.03
CA ILE A 26 15.43 50.05 15.73
C ILE A 26 14.30 50.06 14.71
N ASP A 27 14.41 50.89 13.67
CA ASP A 27 13.45 50.93 12.55
C ASP A 27 13.36 49.56 11.86
N GLY A 28 14.51 48.91 11.62
CA GLY A 28 14.57 47.57 11.02
C GLY A 28 13.98 46.43 11.87
N ILE A 29 13.58 46.67 13.13
CA ILE A 29 12.86 45.69 13.97
C ILE A 29 11.36 45.73 13.72
N LEU A 30 10.80 46.88 13.30
CA LEU A 30 9.38 47.03 13.01
C LEU A 30 8.96 46.21 11.78
N ASP A 31 9.86 46.07 10.80
CA ASP A 31 9.65 45.26 9.60
C ASP A 31 9.86 43.74 9.81
N GLN A 32 10.38 43.32 10.96
CA GLN A 32 10.62 41.90 11.26
C GLN A 32 9.32 41.17 11.62
N GLN A 33 8.65 40.63 10.61
CA GLN A 33 7.55 39.68 10.80
C GLN A 33 8.05 38.35 11.36
N GLY A 34 8.17 38.29 12.69
CA GLY A 34 8.45 37.06 13.43
C GLY A 34 7.39 35.97 13.17
N PRO A 35 7.75 34.68 13.30
CA PRO A 35 6.83 33.58 13.03
C PRO A 35 5.58 33.67 13.91
N ARG A 36 4.40 33.50 13.30
CA ARG A 36 3.10 33.64 13.97
C ARG A 36 3.07 32.83 15.27
N LYS A 37 2.77 33.51 16.37
CA LYS A 37 2.69 32.95 17.72
C LYS A 37 1.73 31.75 17.70
N ARG A 38 2.22 30.56 18.06
CA ARG A 38 1.41 29.32 18.07
C ARG A 38 0.15 29.55 18.91
N VAL A 39 -1.02 29.35 18.29
CA VAL A 39 -2.32 29.42 18.97
C VAL A 39 -2.31 28.40 20.10
N LYS A 40 -2.56 28.87 21.34
CA LYS A 40 -2.75 27.97 22.48
C LYS A 40 -4.06 27.22 22.25
N GLN A 41 -4.00 25.88 22.23
CA GLN A 41 -5.20 25.05 22.16
C GLN A 41 -6.10 25.32 23.38
N HIS A 42 -7.41 25.36 23.17
CA HIS A 42 -8.36 25.53 24.28
C HIS A 42 -8.34 24.28 25.17
N PRO A 43 -8.39 24.39 26.51
CA PRO A 43 -8.36 23.23 27.39
C PRO A 43 -9.48 22.23 27.11
N ASP A 44 -10.67 22.71 26.74
CA ASP A 44 -11.80 21.84 26.40
C ASP A 44 -11.63 21.11 25.06
N ASP A 45 -10.94 21.71 24.09
CA ASP A 45 -10.61 21.04 22.82
C ASP A 45 -9.61 19.91 23.07
N LEU A 46 -8.59 20.17 23.87
CA LEU A 46 -7.60 19.18 24.27
C LEU A 46 -8.26 18.04 25.09
N LYS A 47 -9.16 18.38 26.02
CA LYS A 47 -9.95 17.40 26.78
C LYS A 47 -10.83 16.55 25.86
N ARG A 48 -11.46 17.15 24.84
CA ARG A 48 -12.30 16.48 23.84
C ARG A 48 -11.48 15.57 22.91
N GLU A 49 -10.27 15.98 22.52
CA GLU A 49 -9.36 15.14 21.74
C GLU A 49 -8.91 13.91 22.55
N LEU A 50 -8.46 14.12 23.79
CA LEU A 50 -8.06 13.04 24.69
C LEU A 50 -9.21 12.08 25.00
N SER A 51 -10.41 12.58 25.29
CA SER A 51 -11.57 11.72 25.54
C SER A 51 -11.92 10.90 24.29
N ARG A 52 -11.88 11.51 23.09
CA ARG A 52 -12.09 10.77 21.85
C ARG A 52 -11.04 9.68 21.65
N LYS A 53 -9.76 9.96 21.94
CA LYS A 53 -8.63 9.05 21.69
C LYS A 53 -8.56 7.86 22.65
N PHE A 54 -8.96 8.03 23.90
CA PHE A 54 -8.76 7.01 24.96
C PHE A 54 -10.04 6.45 25.58
N LEU A 55 -11.17 7.16 25.51
CA LEU A 55 -12.44 6.74 26.13
C LEU A 55 -13.49 6.31 25.11
N THR A 56 -13.27 6.53 23.81
CA THR A 56 -14.14 5.98 22.76
C THR A 56 -13.81 4.50 22.55
N PRO A 57 -14.78 3.58 22.63
CA PRO A 57 -14.54 2.19 22.28
C PRO A 57 -14.21 2.06 20.79
N SER A 58 -13.27 1.17 20.46
CA SER A 58 -12.99 0.82 19.07
C SER A 58 -14.15 0.00 18.49
N THR A 59 -14.51 0.26 17.24
CA THR A 59 -15.49 -0.54 16.48
C THR A 59 -14.90 -1.86 15.96
N SER A 60 -13.58 -2.06 16.10
CA SER A 60 -12.86 -3.28 15.76
C SER A 60 -11.95 -3.74 16.90
N PHE A 61 -11.72 -5.05 17.00
CA PHE A 61 -10.77 -5.61 17.96
C PHE A 61 -9.32 -5.25 17.59
N SER A 62 -8.50 -4.95 18.61
CA SER A 62 -7.04 -4.90 18.42
C SER A 62 -6.49 -6.30 18.16
N THR A 63 -5.29 -6.40 17.58
CA THR A 63 -4.59 -7.68 17.38
C THR A 63 -4.39 -8.45 18.69
N GLU A 64 -4.14 -7.76 19.80
CA GLU A 64 -4.00 -8.36 21.13
C GLU A 64 -5.29 -9.02 21.63
N TRP A 65 -6.45 -8.39 21.41
CA TRP A 65 -7.75 -8.96 21.75
C TRP A 65 -8.13 -10.08 20.78
N LEU A 66 -7.87 -9.88 19.49
CA LEU A 66 -8.15 -10.87 18.44
C LEU A 66 -7.36 -12.16 18.67
N ASN A 67 -6.08 -12.09 19.06
CA ASN A 67 -5.27 -13.26 19.41
C ASN A 67 -5.77 -14.03 20.66
N LYS A 68 -6.55 -13.39 21.55
CA LYS A 68 -7.16 -14.03 22.72
C LYS A 68 -8.55 -14.59 22.45
N LEU A 69 -9.29 -13.96 21.53
CA LEU A 69 -10.69 -14.29 21.22
C LEU A 69 -10.83 -15.23 20.01
N GLN A 70 -9.85 -15.24 19.11
CA GLN A 70 -9.86 -16.11 17.93
C GLN A 70 -9.46 -17.54 18.32
N GLN A 71 -10.40 -18.46 18.20
CA GLN A 71 -10.11 -19.89 18.24
C GLN A 71 -9.78 -20.39 16.83
N ARG A 72 -8.61 -21.02 16.67
CA ARG A 72 -8.31 -21.83 15.49
C ARG A 72 -8.94 -23.21 15.67
N TRP A 73 -9.62 -23.68 14.64
CA TRP A 73 -10.15 -25.05 14.60
C TRP A 73 -9.04 -25.99 14.13
N ASP A 74 -8.90 -27.13 14.82
CA ASP A 74 -8.00 -28.20 14.42
C ASP A 74 -8.61 -28.95 13.22
N CYS A 75 -8.20 -28.53 12.02
CA CYS A 75 -8.54 -29.18 10.77
C CYS A 75 -7.30 -29.99 10.30
N PRO A 76 -7.31 -31.33 10.39
CA PRO A 76 -6.23 -32.14 9.85
C PRO A 76 -6.20 -32.01 8.33
N THR A 77 -4.99 -31.95 7.75
CA THR A 77 -4.83 -31.86 6.30
C THR A 77 -5.23 -33.19 5.66
N ASP A 78 -6.34 -33.20 4.93
CA ASP A 78 -6.66 -34.30 4.04
C ASP A 78 -5.82 -34.20 2.76
N TYR A 79 -4.91 -35.16 2.55
CA TYR A 79 -4.09 -35.21 1.35
C TYR A 79 -4.85 -35.75 0.14
N THR A 80 -6.05 -36.32 0.32
CA THR A 80 -6.85 -36.84 -0.80
C THR A 80 -7.39 -35.74 -1.70
N ASP A 81 -7.71 -34.56 -1.13
CA ASP A 81 -8.14 -33.34 -1.84
C ASP A 81 -7.10 -32.81 -2.86
N LEU A 82 -5.82 -33.19 -2.70
CA LEU A 82 -4.76 -32.82 -3.64
C LEU A 82 -4.83 -33.61 -4.95
N PHE A 83 -5.43 -34.80 -4.94
CA PHE A 83 -5.57 -35.63 -6.13
C PHE A 83 -6.70 -35.13 -7.02
N LYS A 84 -6.45 -35.11 -8.33
CA LYS A 84 -7.44 -34.75 -9.33
C LYS A 84 -7.62 -35.89 -10.31
N ILE A 85 -8.87 -36.23 -10.59
CA ILE A 85 -9.23 -37.15 -11.68
C ILE A 85 -8.74 -36.52 -13.00
N ALA A 86 -8.12 -37.33 -13.85
CA ALA A 86 -7.66 -36.87 -15.17
C ALA A 86 -8.86 -36.39 -16.03
N PRO A 87 -8.68 -35.34 -16.85
CA PRO A 87 -9.75 -34.88 -17.74
C PRO A 87 -10.15 -35.96 -18.73
N THR A 88 -11.43 -35.96 -19.13
CA THR A 88 -11.97 -36.90 -20.12
C THR A 88 -11.30 -36.70 -21.48
N GLN A 89 -10.96 -37.80 -22.15
CA GLN A 89 -10.40 -37.78 -23.49
C GLN A 89 -11.52 -37.75 -24.54
N THR A 90 -11.65 -36.63 -25.26
CA THR A 90 -12.52 -36.57 -26.44
C THR A 90 -11.90 -37.35 -27.59
N ARG A 91 -12.70 -38.22 -28.22
CA ARG A 91 -12.29 -39.00 -29.41
C ARG A 91 -12.98 -38.56 -30.70
N THR A 92 -14.07 -37.81 -30.60
CA THR A 92 -14.84 -37.30 -31.74
C THR A 92 -14.43 -35.87 -32.08
N ILE A 93 -14.23 -35.60 -33.37
CA ILE A 93 -14.03 -34.24 -33.90
C ILE A 93 -14.99 -34.03 -35.06
N THR A 94 -15.66 -32.88 -35.07
CA THR A 94 -16.54 -32.45 -36.15
C THR A 94 -15.72 -32.05 -37.38
N ARG A 95 -15.89 -32.79 -38.49
CA ARG A 95 -15.29 -32.45 -39.79
C ARG A 95 -16.37 -31.99 -40.75
N PHE A 96 -16.21 -30.78 -41.28
CA PHE A 96 -17.08 -30.24 -42.32
C PHE A 96 -16.84 -30.91 -43.68
N THR A 97 -17.92 -31.22 -44.40
CA THR A 97 -17.89 -31.69 -45.79
C THR A 97 -18.02 -30.50 -46.74
N ARG A 98 -17.25 -30.51 -47.83
CA ARG A 98 -17.23 -29.42 -48.82
C ARG A 98 -17.44 -29.99 -50.22
N GLU A 99 -18.34 -29.39 -50.97
CA GLU A 99 -18.82 -29.92 -52.27
C GLU A 99 -18.99 -28.80 -53.30
N GLY A 100 -19.01 -29.18 -54.59
CA GLY A 100 -19.06 -28.26 -55.73
C GLY A 100 -17.72 -27.60 -56.08
N LEU A 101 -17.67 -26.90 -57.21
CA LEU A 101 -16.45 -26.25 -57.73
C LEU A 101 -15.93 -25.14 -56.80
N GLU A 102 -16.85 -24.38 -56.21
CA GLU A 102 -16.60 -23.36 -55.17
C GLU A 102 -16.20 -23.97 -53.80
N GLY A 103 -16.32 -25.29 -53.65
CA GLY A 103 -16.05 -26.01 -52.40
C GLY A 103 -16.76 -25.41 -51.19
N ARG A 104 -18.09 -25.20 -51.24
CA ARG A 104 -18.84 -24.66 -50.10
C ARG A 104 -19.06 -25.73 -49.03
N VAL A 105 -19.13 -25.34 -47.76
CA VAL A 105 -19.50 -26.27 -46.67
C VAL A 105 -20.97 -26.64 -46.81
N THR A 106 -21.26 -27.92 -47.06
CA THR A 106 -22.63 -28.43 -47.24
C THR A 106 -23.12 -29.23 -46.03
N GLY A 107 -22.22 -29.72 -45.18
CA GLY A 107 -22.59 -30.49 -44.00
C GLY A 107 -21.43 -30.71 -43.03
N TYR A 108 -21.67 -31.55 -42.03
CA TYR A 108 -20.67 -31.99 -41.07
C TYR A 108 -20.82 -33.49 -40.80
N LYS A 109 -19.73 -34.12 -40.35
CA LYS A 109 -19.71 -35.47 -39.81
C LYS A 109 -18.77 -35.56 -38.62
N GLU A 110 -19.16 -36.33 -37.62
CA GLU A 110 -18.28 -36.66 -36.51
C GLU A 110 -17.31 -37.77 -36.95
N VAL A 111 -16.02 -37.56 -36.74
CA VAL A 111 -14.97 -38.53 -37.08
C VAL A 111 -14.21 -38.87 -35.81
N THR A 112 -14.04 -40.17 -35.55
CA THR A 112 -13.20 -40.67 -34.47
C THR A 112 -11.73 -40.47 -34.83
N VAL A 113 -10.99 -39.76 -33.99
CA VAL A 113 -9.54 -39.52 -34.11
C VAL A 113 -8.81 -40.31 -33.02
N PRO A 114 -7.62 -40.87 -33.29
CA PRO A 114 -6.81 -41.55 -32.28
C PRO A 114 -6.56 -40.67 -31.05
N ALA A 115 -6.52 -41.30 -29.87
CA ALA A 115 -6.59 -40.63 -28.56
C ALA A 115 -5.30 -39.92 -28.10
N ASN A 116 -4.63 -39.21 -28.99
CA ASN A 116 -3.50 -38.32 -28.70
C ASN A 116 -3.97 -36.86 -28.77
N SER A 117 -4.74 -36.42 -27.79
CA SER A 117 -4.96 -34.98 -27.59
C SER A 117 -3.62 -34.30 -27.34
N ALA A 118 -3.28 -33.31 -28.16
CA ALA A 118 -2.01 -32.62 -28.06
C ALA A 118 -1.99 -31.74 -26.80
N THR A 119 -1.16 -32.09 -25.82
CA THR A 119 -1.00 -31.33 -24.57
C THR A 119 0.47 -31.08 -24.28
N ALA A 120 0.75 -30.18 -23.33
CA ALA A 120 2.10 -29.91 -22.83
C ALA A 120 2.88 -31.18 -22.46
N LYS A 121 2.19 -32.22 -21.97
CA LYS A 121 2.80 -33.47 -21.49
C LYS A 121 3.14 -34.51 -22.57
N ASN A 122 2.58 -34.43 -23.79
CA ASN A 122 2.59 -35.58 -24.73
C ASN A 122 2.74 -35.29 -26.24
N SER A 123 2.94 -34.06 -26.72
CA SER A 123 2.83 -33.77 -28.18
C SER A 123 4.02 -33.12 -28.89
N THR A 124 4.57 -32.02 -28.37
CA THR A 124 5.57 -31.15 -29.05
C THR A 124 5.19 -30.68 -30.47
N SER A 125 3.91 -30.77 -30.85
CA SER A 125 3.36 -30.26 -32.12
C SER A 125 2.89 -28.81 -32.01
N LEU A 126 2.82 -28.10 -33.15
CA LEU A 126 2.34 -26.70 -33.23
C LEU A 126 0.84 -26.54 -32.96
N LEU A 127 0.04 -27.61 -33.07
CA LEU A 127 -1.42 -27.61 -32.86
C LEU A 127 -1.82 -28.03 -31.44
N ARG A 128 -0.95 -27.75 -30.47
CA ARG A 128 -1.15 -28.00 -29.03
C ARG A 128 -1.86 -26.83 -28.37
#